data_AF-A0A3N6NPP3-F1
#
_entry.id   AF-A0A3N6NPP3-F1
#
_cell.length_a   1.000
_cell.length_b   1.000
_cell.length_c   1.000
_cell.angle_alpha   90.00
_cell.angle_beta   90.00
_cell.angle_gamma   90.00
#
_symmetry.space_group_name_H-M   'P 1'
#
loop_
_entity.id
_entity.type
_entity.pdbx_description
1 polymer ?
#
loop_
_entity_poly.entity_id
_entity_poly.type
_entity_poly.pdbx_seq_one_letter_code
_entity_poly.pdbx_strand_id
1 'polypeptide(L)'
;DAQLVMSLGGSATPESLPNLPGNSLVVKYAPQLELLQKATLTITHAGMNTTLECLNNAVPMVAIPIAFDQPGVAARVTPPDR
;
A
#
# COMPACT_ATOMS: atom_id res chain seq x y z
N ASP A 1 0.67 -14.88 11.38
CA ASP A 1 1.09 -13.66 12.09
C ASP A 1 1.51 -12.62 11.06
N ALA A 2 1.21 -11.34 11.25
CA ALA A 2 1.49 -10.29 10.26
C ALA A 2 1.85 -8.97 10.93
N GLN A 3 2.78 -8.21 10.33
CA GLN A 3 3.16 -6.88 10.78
C GLN A 3 2.67 -5.82 9.80
N LEU A 4 2.00 -4.78 10.31
CA LEU A 4 1.61 -3.62 9.52
C LEU A 4 2.76 -2.61 9.46
N VAL A 5 3.10 -2.17 8.25
CA VAL A 5 3.93 -0.98 8.03
C VAL A 5 3.11 0.04 7.23
N MET A 6 2.92 1.24 7.77
CA MET A 6 2.11 2.30 7.17
C MET A 6 2.95 3.54 6.91
N SER A 7 2.98 3.99 5.65
CA SER A 7 3.59 5.27 5.26
C SER A 7 2.51 6.34 5.11
N LEU A 8 2.71 7.51 5.74
CA LEU A 8 1.74 8.61 5.75
C LEU A 8 1.88 9.60 4.59
N GLY A 9 2.89 9.44 3.72
CA GLY A 9 3.11 10.30 2.56
C GLY A 9 3.40 11.77 2.90
N GLY A 10 3.80 12.05 4.16
CA GLY A 10 4.12 13.40 4.63
C GLY A 10 2.93 14.29 4.97
N SER A 11 1.69 13.89 4.69
CA SER A 11 0.49 14.68 5.01
C SER A 11 0.05 14.60 6.47
N ALA A 12 0.58 13.63 7.22
CA ALA A 12 0.33 13.42 8.65
C ALA A 12 1.62 13.02 9.38
N THR A 13 1.60 13.06 10.71
CA THR A 13 2.69 12.55 11.55
C THR A 13 2.23 11.32 12.33
N PRO A 14 3.13 10.36 12.65
CA PRO A 14 2.72 9.17 13.39
C PRO A 14 2.01 9.49 14.71
N GLU A 15 2.42 10.58 15.36
CA GLU A 15 1.85 11.04 16.63
C GLU A 15 0.43 11.60 16.50
N SER A 16 -0.03 11.92 15.28
CA SER A 16 -1.40 12.38 15.05
C SER A 16 -2.42 11.25 14.94
N LEU A 17 -1.96 9.99 14.97
CA LEU A 17 -2.81 8.81 14.88
C LEU A 17 -2.92 8.10 16.24
N PRO A 18 -4.06 7.45 16.54
CA PRO A 18 -4.14 6.58 17.69
C PRO A 18 -3.18 5.39 17.54
N ASN A 19 -2.78 4.80 18.67
CA ASN A 19 -2.01 3.57 18.67
C ASN A 19 -2.80 2.48 17.95
N LEU A 20 -2.22 1.95 16.88
CA LEU A 20 -2.78 0.82 16.15
C LEU A 20 -2.44 -0.48 16.91
N PRO A 21 -3.32 -1.49 16.87
CA PRO A 21 -3.09 -2.75 17.56
C PRO A 21 -1.90 -3.52 16.97
N GLY A 22 -1.28 -4.36 17.81
CA GLY A 22 -0.12 -5.17 17.44
C GLY A 22 1.18 -4.37 17.36
N ASN A 23 2.19 -4.92 16.68
CA ASN A 23 3.50 -4.30 16.52
C ASN A 23 3.59 -3.46 15.22
N SER A 24 2.60 -2.59 15.00
CA SER A 24 2.54 -1.75 13.80
C SER A 24 3.66 -0.71 13.76
N LEU A 25 4.25 -0.49 12.59
CA LEU A 25 5.22 0.58 12.33
C LEU A 25 4.55 1.66 11.47
N VAL A 26 4.33 2.84 12.05
CA VAL A 26 3.75 3.99 11.35
C VAL A 26 4.83 5.04 11.17
N VAL A 27 5.11 5.42 9.93
CA VAL A 27 6.20 6.34 9.57
C VAL A 27 5.74 7.37 8.55
N LYS A 28 6.39 8.54 8.50
CA LYS A 28 6.07 9.54 7.47
C LYS A 28 6.35 9.01 6.07
N TYR A 29 7.53 8.43 5.88
CA TYR A 29 7.99 7.79 4.65
C TYR A 29 8.65 6.46 4.97
N ALA A 30 8.39 5.47 4.13
CA ALA A 30 8.95 4.13 4.26
C ALA A 30 9.82 3.79 3.03
N PRO A 31 10.86 2.96 3.19
CA PRO A 31 11.63 2.41 2.08
C PRO A 31 10.77 1.38 1.32
N GLN A 32 9.87 1.86 0.45
CA GLN A 32 8.80 1.04 -0.15
C GLN A 32 9.33 -0.15 -0.94
N LEU A 33 10.37 0.04 -1.77
CA LEU A 33 10.92 -1.04 -2.60
C LEU A 33 11.50 -2.16 -1.74
N GLU A 34 12.23 -1.82 -0.67
CA GLU A 34 12.82 -2.76 0.27
C GLU A 34 11.76 -3.48 1.11
N LEU A 35 10.65 -2.79 1.42
CA LEU A 35 9.50 -3.41 2.09
C LEU A 35 8.75 -4.36 1.16
N LEU A 36 8.56 -4.01 -0.11
CA LEU A 36 7.87 -4.87 -1.08
C LEU A 36 8.58 -6.22 -1.28
N GLN A 37 9.92 -6.26 -1.17
CA GLN A 37 10.69 -7.51 -1.20
C GLN A 37 10.35 -8.48 -0.05
N LYS A 38 9.72 -8.00 1.03
CA LYS A 38 9.35 -8.77 2.22
C LYS A 38 7.83 -8.83 2.43
N ALA A 39 7.07 -8.03 1.69
CA ALA A 39 5.64 -7.87 1.89
C ALA A 39 4.88 -9.06 1.30
N THR A 40 3.88 -9.55 2.04
CA THR A 40 2.93 -10.54 1.52
C THR A 40 1.72 -9.89 0.85
N LEU A 41 1.46 -8.61 1.12
CA LEU A 41 0.31 -7.85 0.61
C LEU A 41 0.60 -6.34 0.69
N THR A 42 0.06 -5.56 -0.24
CA THR A 42 0.07 -4.10 -0.18
C THR A 42 -1.34 -3.53 -0.26
N ILE A 43 -1.68 -2.62 0.65
CA ILE A 43 -2.88 -1.80 0.55
C ILE A 43 -2.47 -0.49 -0.12
N THR A 44 -3.08 -0.17 -1.25
CA THR A 44 -2.69 0.96 -2.08
C THR A 44 -3.91 1.69 -2.61
N HIS A 45 -3.78 2.98 -2.88
CA HIS A 45 -4.80 3.74 -3.59
C HIS A 45 -4.79 3.47 -5.10
N ALA A 46 -4.08 2.44 -5.58
CA ALA A 46 -3.89 2.12 -6.99
C ALA A 46 -3.21 3.24 -7.80
N GLY A 47 -2.30 4.00 -7.18
CA GLY A 47 -1.39 4.87 -7.92
C GLY A 47 -0.49 4.04 -8.84
N MET A 48 -0.24 4.53 -10.05
CA MET A 48 0.48 3.78 -11.08
C MET A 48 1.85 3.27 -10.61
N ASN A 49 2.65 4.10 -9.93
CA ASN A 49 4.00 3.72 -9.47
C ASN A 49 3.96 2.55 -8.49
N THR A 50 3.24 2.69 -7.36
CA THR A 50 3.09 1.61 -6.37
C THR A 50 2.52 0.35 -7.01
N THR A 51 1.58 0.49 -7.95
CA THR A 51 1.00 -0.64 -8.68
C THR A 51 2.06 -1.40 -9.48
N LEU A 52 2.88 -0.71 -10.27
CA LEU A 52 3.96 -1.32 -11.04
C LEU A 52 5.02 -1.95 -10.14
N GLU A 53 5.36 -1.31 -9.02
CA GLU A 53 6.32 -1.86 -8.06
C GLU A 53 5.81 -3.14 -7.39
N CYS A 54 4.52 -3.19 -7.02
CA CYS A 54 3.90 -4.41 -6.50
C CYS A 54 3.93 -5.54 -7.53
N LEU A 55 3.54 -5.25 -8.78
CA LEU A 55 3.59 -6.22 -9.88
C LEU A 55 5.01 -6.75 -10.11
N ASN A 56 6.01 -5.86 -10.11
CA ASN A 56 7.42 -6.23 -10.29
C ASN A 56 7.94 -7.12 -9.16
N ASN A 57 7.44 -6.96 -7.93
CA ASN A 57 7.81 -7.78 -6.77
C ASN A 57 6.86 -8.96 -6.54
N ALA A 58 5.90 -9.20 -7.44
CA ALA A 58 4.85 -10.22 -7.29
C ALA A 58 4.07 -10.11 -5.96
N VAL A 59 3.88 -8.89 -5.46
CA VAL A 59 3.12 -8.62 -4.23
C VAL A 59 1.66 -8.36 -4.59
N PRO A 60 0.70 -9.13 -4.05
CA PRO A 60 -0.71 -8.88 -4.28
C PRO A 60 -1.14 -7.54 -3.68
N MET A 61 -2.18 -6.93 -4.27
CA MET A 61 -2.66 -5.61 -3.89
C MET A 61 -4.12 -5.67 -3.44
N VAL A 62 -4.44 -4.89 -2.40
CA VAL A 62 -5.80 -4.41 -2.12
C VAL A 62 -5.87 -2.96 -2.59
N ALA A 63 -6.57 -2.73 -3.69
CA ALA A 63 -6.72 -1.41 -4.31
C ALA A 63 -7.92 -0.66 -3.71
N ILE A 64 -7.69 0.53 -3.17
CA ILE A 64 -8.72 1.44 -2.63
C ILE A 64 -8.59 2.81 -3.32
N PRO A 65 -9.05 2.94 -4.58
CA PRO A 65 -8.84 4.15 -5.37
C PRO A 65 -9.57 5.37 -4.77
N ILE A 66 -8.95 6.54 -4.88
CA ILE A 66 -9.47 7.80 -4.33
C ILE A 66 -9.81 8.79 -5.46
N ALA A 67 -8.91 9.02 -6.40
CA ALA A 67 -9.07 10.06 -7.44
C ALA A 67 -8.28 9.78 -8.73
N PHE A 68 -8.54 10.59 -9.77
CA PHE A 68 -7.81 10.60 -11.04
C PHE A 68 -7.83 9.26 -11.79
N ASP A 69 -6.65 8.73 -12.15
CA ASP A 69 -6.45 7.49 -12.90
C ASP A 69 -6.62 6.23 -12.03
N GLN A 70 -6.60 6.38 -10.72
CA GLN A 70 -6.61 5.29 -9.75
C GLN A 70 -7.77 4.29 -9.93
N PRO A 71 -9.04 4.70 -10.19
CA PRO A 71 -10.11 3.74 -10.45
C PRO A 71 -9.86 2.90 -11.71
N GLY A 72 -9.29 3.50 -12.75
CA GLY A 72 -8.94 2.81 -14.00
C GLY A 72 -7.80 1.80 -13.81
N VAL A 73 -6.79 2.18 -13.01
CA VAL A 73 -5.70 1.28 -12.62
C VAL A 73 -6.23 0.12 -11.78
N ALA A 74 -7.04 0.39 -10.75
CA ALA A 74 -7.67 -0.62 -9.90
C ALA A 74 -8.48 -1.64 -10.71
N ALA A 75 -9.31 -1.16 -11.66
CA ALA A 75 -10.08 -2.03 -12.54
C ALA A 75 -9.21 -2.91 -13.44
N ARG A 76 -8.02 -2.44 -13.83
CA ARG A 76 -7.09 -3.21 -14.69
C ARG A 76 -6.37 -4.33 -13.94
N VAL A 77 -6.04 -4.10 -12.66
CA VAL A 77 -5.33 -5.09 -11.83
C VAL A 77 -6.26 -6.05 -11.10
N THR A 78 -7.56 -5.75 -11.07
CA THR A 78 -8.57 -6.68 -10.56
C THR A 78 -8.68 -7.87 -11.52
N PRO A 79 -8.53 -9.11 -11.04
CA PRO A 79 -8.78 -10.29 -11.86
C PRO A 79 -10.20 -10.24 -12.42
N PRO A 80 -10.45 -10.70 -13.66
CA PRO A 80 -11.81 -10.83 -14.15
C PRO A 80 -12.61 -11.71 -13.19
N ASP A 81 -13.86 -11.33 -12.97
CA ASP A 81 -14.81 -12.06 -12.13
C ASP A 81 -14.74 -13.56 -12.49
N ARG A 82 -14.41 -14.40 -11.50
CA ARG A 82 -14.56 -15.85 -11.61
C ARG A 82 -15.99 -16.24 -11.33
#